data_AF-A0A2V7GFA4-F1
#
_entry.id   AF-A0A2V7GFA4-F1
#
_cell.length_a   1.000
_cell.length_b   1.000
_cell.length_c   1.000
_cell.angle_alpha   90.00
_cell.angle_beta   90.00
_cell.angle_gamma   90.00
#
_symmetry.space_group_name_H-M   'P 1'
#
loop_
_entity.id
_entity.type
_entity.pdbx_description
1 polymer ?
#
loop_
_entity_poly.entity_id
_entity_poly.type
_entity_poly.pdbx_seq_one_letter_code
_entity_poly.pdbx_strand_id
1 'polypeptide(L)'
;MGRVPEDLSRDFAAALTAREHGRRAVSVPAALCFVPRGASLRQEYRRKVRTITRGLATLAHKRALLNPLRYGVFAWMLFSHKVCRWLVPAAGLLLLAALLALAVHSWWALGLLAALGALGALAAIAWMRPDGEPLPRLLALPAYVVAGNVAVLHAWLRLLAGRPAPVWEPTRRGAAG
;
A
#
# COMPACT_ATOMS: atom_id res chain seq x y z
N MET A 1 -15.00 -25.10 0.60
CA MET A 1 -14.09 -23.97 0.93
C MET A 1 -14.40 -23.52 2.35
N GLY A 2 -13.45 -23.59 3.27
CA GLY A 2 -13.63 -22.99 4.61
C GLY A 2 -13.88 -21.49 4.49
N ARG A 3 -14.72 -20.93 5.36
CA ARG A 3 -15.07 -19.50 5.34
C ARG A 3 -13.78 -18.68 5.58
N VAL A 4 -13.40 -17.84 4.62
CA VAL A 4 -12.29 -16.89 4.80
C VAL A 4 -12.70 -15.90 5.89
N PRO A 5 -11.90 -15.73 6.98
CA PRO A 5 -12.19 -14.75 8.02
C PRO A 5 -12.42 -13.34 7.44
N GLU A 6 -13.36 -12.59 8.01
CA GLU A 6 -13.86 -11.36 7.38
C GLU A 6 -12.83 -10.23 7.33
N ASP A 7 -11.89 -10.24 8.26
CA ASP A 7 -10.75 -9.33 8.35
C ASP A 7 -9.74 -9.53 7.22
N LEU A 8 -9.71 -10.70 6.57
CA LEU A 8 -8.79 -11.00 5.47
C LEU A 8 -9.28 -10.45 4.13
N SER A 9 -8.33 -10.10 3.25
CA SER A 9 -8.62 -9.70 1.87
C SER A 9 -9.15 -10.90 1.10
N ARG A 10 -10.44 -10.89 0.75
CA ARG A 10 -11.08 -11.99 0.01
C ARG A 10 -10.42 -12.25 -1.34
N ASP A 11 -10.17 -11.20 -2.12
CA ASP A 11 -9.59 -11.34 -3.46
C ASP A 11 -8.17 -11.91 -3.42
N PHE A 12 -7.36 -11.45 -2.47
CA PHE A 12 -6.01 -11.97 -2.30
C PHE A 12 -6.01 -13.39 -1.73
N ALA A 13 -6.85 -13.66 -0.72
CA ALA A 13 -7.00 -14.98 -0.12
C ALA A 13 -7.50 -16.01 -1.14
N ALA A 14 -8.40 -15.64 -2.05
CA ALA A 14 -8.89 -16.50 -3.11
C ALA A 14 -7.75 -16.97 -4.03
N ALA A 15 -6.90 -16.06 -4.49
CA ALA A 15 -5.75 -16.39 -5.32
C ALA A 15 -4.72 -17.28 -4.59
N LEU A 16 -4.45 -16.98 -3.32
CA LEU A 16 -3.56 -17.79 -2.49
C LEU A 16 -4.12 -19.19 -2.22
N THR A 17 -5.42 -19.29 -1.95
CA THR A 17 -6.12 -20.57 -1.74
C THR A 17 -6.13 -21.39 -3.03
N ALA A 18 -6.35 -20.78 -4.19
CA ALA A 18 -6.24 -21.47 -5.46
C ALA A 18 -4.85 -22.10 -5.64
N ARG A 19 -3.78 -21.37 -5.28
CA ARG A 19 -2.41 -21.89 -5.32
C ARG A 19 -2.19 -23.04 -4.34
N GLU A 20 -2.73 -22.98 -3.13
CA GLU A 20 -2.66 -24.10 -2.16
C GLU A 20 -3.25 -25.40 -2.72
N HIS A 21 -4.28 -25.29 -3.59
CA HIS A 21 -4.91 -26.44 -4.26
C HIS A 21 -4.26 -26.79 -5.61
N GLY A 22 -3.02 -26.34 -5.84
CA GLY A 22 -2.28 -26.63 -7.08
C GLY A 22 -2.81 -25.93 -8.33
N ARG A 23 -3.73 -24.96 -8.19
CA ARG A 23 -4.24 -24.16 -9.31
C ARG A 23 -3.32 -22.96 -9.59
N ARG A 24 -3.55 -22.28 -10.71
CA ARG A 24 -2.85 -21.05 -11.12
C ARG A 24 -3.85 -19.95 -11.42
N ALA A 25 -3.49 -18.71 -11.08
CA ALA A 25 -4.23 -17.54 -11.54
C ALA A 25 -3.90 -17.27 -13.02
N VAL A 26 -4.93 -16.95 -13.81
CA VAL A 26 -4.80 -16.59 -15.23
C VAL A 26 -5.41 -15.21 -15.41
N SER A 27 -4.67 -14.31 -16.06
CA SER A 27 -5.20 -13.00 -16.45
C SER A 27 -6.01 -13.17 -17.73
N VAL A 28 -7.24 -12.64 -17.74
CA VAL A 28 -8.15 -12.69 -18.90
C VAL A 28 -8.29 -11.27 -19.43
N PRO A 29 -7.63 -10.90 -20.55
CA PRO A 29 -7.62 -9.52 -21.04
C PRO A 29 -9.02 -8.96 -21.37
N ALA A 30 -9.95 -9.84 -21.76
CA ALA A 30 -11.34 -9.47 -22.07
C ALA A 30 -12.21 -9.23 -20.82
N ALA A 31 -11.75 -9.59 -19.62
CA ALA A 31 -12.48 -9.36 -18.37
C ALA A 31 -12.30 -7.90 -17.91
N LEU A 32 -13.10 -6.99 -18.49
CA LEU A 32 -13.04 -5.56 -18.21
C LEU A 32 -13.93 -5.18 -17.02
N CYS A 33 -13.41 -4.32 -16.15
CA CYS A 33 -14.15 -3.73 -15.03
C CYS A 33 -13.90 -2.23 -14.96
N PHE A 34 -14.97 -1.43 -15.06
CA PHE A 34 -14.88 0.02 -14.96
C PHE A 34 -15.09 0.44 -13.51
N VAL A 35 -14.04 0.98 -12.90
CA VAL A 35 -14.09 1.52 -11.54
C VAL A 35 -13.98 3.04 -11.62
N PRO A 36 -14.97 3.79 -11.15
CA PRO A 36 -14.87 5.24 -11.10
C PRO A 36 -13.68 5.63 -10.21
N ARG A 37 -12.89 6.61 -10.65
CA ARG A 37 -11.76 7.10 -9.84
C ARG A 37 -12.31 7.72 -8.55
N GLY A 38 -11.97 7.11 -7.43
CA GLY A 38 -12.37 7.56 -6.09
C GLY A 38 -11.77 8.93 -5.75
N ALA A 39 -12.59 9.74 -5.09
CA ALA A 39 -12.37 11.13 -4.75
C ALA A 39 -11.26 11.34 -3.71
N SER A 40 -10.54 12.46 -3.85
CA SER A 40 -9.54 13.01 -2.91
C SER A 40 -8.37 12.13 -2.47
N LEU A 41 -7.26 12.79 -2.12
CA LEU A 41 -6.06 12.16 -1.57
C LEU A 41 -6.33 11.41 -0.25
N ARG A 42 -7.24 11.93 0.58
CA ARG A 42 -7.57 11.33 1.89
C ARG A 42 -8.34 10.02 1.74
N GLN A 43 -9.30 9.93 0.81
CA GLN A 43 -10.01 8.67 0.59
C GLN A 43 -9.09 7.63 -0.04
N GLU A 44 -8.20 8.05 -0.96
CA GLU A 44 -7.15 7.18 -1.50
C GLU A 44 -6.28 6.62 -0.37
N TYR A 45 -5.80 7.48 0.52
CA TYR A 45 -4.99 7.09 1.67
C TYR A 45 -5.73 6.06 2.56
N ARG A 46 -6.97 6.35 2.96
CA ARG A 46 -7.79 5.43 3.77
C ARG A 46 -8.01 4.09 3.06
N ARG A 47 -8.27 4.13 1.74
CA ARG A 47 -8.40 2.92 0.91
C ARG A 47 -7.10 2.12 0.91
N LYS A 48 -5.95 2.76 0.70
CA LYS A 48 -4.63 2.10 0.72
C LYS A 48 -4.35 1.48 2.07
N VAL A 49 -4.51 2.21 3.18
CA VAL A 49 -4.31 1.67 4.55
C VAL A 49 -5.15 0.41 4.73
N ARG A 50 -6.45 0.47 4.42
CA ARG A 50 -7.34 -0.70 4.52
C ARG A 50 -6.87 -1.88 3.68
N THR A 51 -6.61 -1.65 2.39
CA THR A 51 -6.21 -2.72 1.46
C THR A 51 -4.89 -3.36 1.88
N ILE A 52 -3.91 -2.56 2.31
CA ILE A 52 -2.60 -3.05 2.74
C ILE A 52 -2.72 -3.79 4.06
N THR A 53 -3.44 -3.27 5.07
CA THR A 53 -3.64 -3.97 6.35
C THR A 53 -4.29 -5.34 6.14
N ARG A 54 -5.35 -5.43 5.33
CA ARG A 54 -5.97 -6.73 5.00
C ARG A 54 -5.02 -7.64 4.23
N GLY A 55 -4.24 -7.08 3.31
CA GLY A 55 -3.24 -7.82 2.54
C GLY A 55 -2.15 -8.42 3.44
N LEU A 56 -1.61 -7.63 4.37
CA LEU A 56 -0.64 -8.06 5.37
C LEU A 56 -1.20 -9.18 6.26
N ALA A 57 -2.41 -8.98 6.81
CA ALA A 57 -3.09 -9.99 7.63
C ALA A 57 -3.32 -11.29 6.84
N THR A 58 -3.72 -11.18 5.56
CA THR A 58 -3.92 -12.33 4.67
C THR A 58 -2.63 -13.08 4.42
N LEU A 59 -1.53 -12.37 4.18
CA LEU A 59 -0.22 -12.98 3.99
C LEU A 59 0.27 -13.67 5.27
N ALA A 60 0.06 -13.05 6.44
CA ALA A 60 0.39 -13.65 7.73
C ALA A 60 -0.42 -14.94 8.00
N HIS A 61 -1.71 -14.93 7.66
CA HIS A 61 -2.58 -16.11 7.73
C HIS A 61 -2.14 -17.21 6.76
N LYS A 62 -1.72 -16.84 5.55
CA LYS A 62 -1.26 -17.76 4.48
C LYS A 62 0.26 -17.91 4.41
N ARG A 63 0.98 -17.67 5.52
CA ARG A 63 2.46 -17.64 5.56
C ARG A 63 3.14 -18.93 5.08
N ALA A 64 2.45 -20.07 5.14
CA ALA A 64 2.96 -21.34 4.63
C ALA A 64 3.32 -21.27 3.13
N LEU A 65 2.63 -20.42 2.35
CA LEU A 65 2.91 -20.19 0.93
C LEU A 65 4.24 -19.49 0.66
N LEU A 66 4.88 -18.91 1.68
CA LEU A 66 6.21 -18.30 1.59
C LEU A 66 7.34 -19.33 1.73
N ASN A 67 7.04 -20.62 1.96
CA ASN A 67 8.06 -21.65 2.04
C ASN A 67 8.59 -22.01 0.63
N PRO A 68 9.86 -21.67 0.28
CA PRO A 68 10.41 -21.95 -1.03
C PRO A 68 10.60 -23.45 -1.30
N LEU A 69 10.78 -24.27 -0.26
CA LEU A 69 10.92 -25.72 -0.41
C LEU A 69 9.62 -26.37 -0.87
N ARG A 70 8.47 -25.78 -0.51
CA ARG A 70 7.14 -26.31 -0.86
C ARG A 70 6.56 -25.68 -2.12
N TYR A 71 6.79 -24.38 -2.34
CA TYR A 71 6.13 -23.62 -3.41
C TYR A 71 7.08 -23.06 -4.47
N GLY A 72 8.39 -23.25 -4.32
CA GLY A 72 9.41 -22.90 -5.31
C GLY A 72 9.37 -21.43 -5.73
N VAL A 73 9.37 -21.20 -7.05
CA VAL A 73 9.33 -19.86 -7.65
C VAL A 73 8.12 -19.03 -7.20
N PHE A 74 6.99 -19.67 -6.88
CA PHE A 74 5.82 -18.94 -6.39
C PHE A 74 6.09 -18.25 -5.05
N ALA A 75 6.79 -18.92 -4.12
CA ALA A 75 7.16 -18.32 -2.85
C ALA A 75 8.07 -17.10 -3.05
N TRP A 76 9.03 -17.20 -3.97
CA TRP A 76 9.91 -16.08 -4.35
C TRP A 76 9.13 -14.89 -4.94
N MET A 77 8.21 -15.16 -5.87
CA MET A 77 7.34 -14.12 -6.45
C MET A 77 6.50 -13.44 -5.37
N LEU A 78 5.88 -14.24 -4.48
CA LEU A 78 5.06 -13.74 -3.39
C LEU A 78 5.88 -12.88 -2.41
N PHE A 79 7.07 -13.34 -2.02
CA PHE A 79 7.98 -12.63 -1.13
C PHE A 79 8.43 -11.29 -1.76
N SER A 80 9.00 -11.32 -2.96
CA SER A 80 9.51 -10.12 -3.64
C SER A 80 8.43 -9.08 -3.91
N HIS A 81 7.27 -9.49 -4.45
CA HIS A 81 6.26 -8.54 -4.93
C HIS A 81 5.31 -8.05 -3.83
N LYS A 82 5.20 -8.77 -2.70
CA LYS A 82 4.37 -8.35 -1.56
C LYS A 82 5.22 -7.91 -0.38
N VAL A 83 6.08 -8.78 0.14
CA VAL A 83 6.87 -8.50 1.35
C VAL A 83 7.86 -7.37 1.11
N CYS A 84 8.75 -7.49 0.13
CA CYS A 84 9.75 -6.43 -0.13
C CYS A 84 9.08 -5.10 -0.47
N ARG A 85 8.00 -5.12 -1.26
CA ARG A 85 7.23 -3.90 -1.58
C ARG A 85 6.68 -3.22 -0.33
N TRP A 86 6.24 -3.96 0.67
CA TRP A 86 5.76 -3.40 1.93
C TRP A 86 6.89 -3.01 2.90
N LEU A 87 8.12 -3.45 2.67
CA LEU A 87 9.31 -3.05 3.43
C LEU A 87 10.00 -1.80 2.87
N VAL A 88 9.78 -1.45 1.60
CA VAL A 88 10.35 -0.24 0.97
C VAL A 88 10.21 1.02 1.82
N PRO A 89 9.06 1.35 2.42
CA PRO A 89 8.93 2.57 3.23
C PRO A 89 9.77 2.52 4.51
N ALA A 90 9.93 1.36 5.13
CA ALA A 90 10.77 1.20 6.32
C ALA A 90 12.25 1.37 5.96
N ALA A 91 12.69 0.80 4.84
CA ALA A 91 14.03 1.04 4.28
C ALA A 91 14.24 2.53 3.94
N GLY A 92 13.20 3.20 3.43
CA GLY A 92 13.22 4.64 3.16
C GLY A 92 13.44 5.49 4.43
N LEU A 93 12.87 5.09 5.58
CA LEU A 93 13.12 5.78 6.85
C LEU A 93 14.57 5.60 7.33
N LEU A 94 15.13 4.40 7.18
CA LEU A 94 16.54 4.15 7.51
C LEU A 94 17.47 4.98 6.61
N LEU A 95 17.16 5.05 5.31
CA LEU A 95 17.90 5.89 4.37
C LEU A 95 17.78 7.38 4.72
N LEU A 96 16.61 7.85 5.13
CA LEU A 96 16.42 9.23 5.56
C LEU A 96 17.24 9.55 6.82
N ALA A 97 17.31 8.62 7.79
CA ALA A 97 18.13 8.78 8.98
C ALA A 97 19.64 8.82 8.64
N ALA A 98 20.09 7.93 7.76
CA ALA A 98 21.47 7.95 7.26
C ALA A 98 21.79 9.26 6.51
N LEU A 99 20.84 9.75 5.70
CA LEU A 99 20.99 11.01 4.98
C LEU A 99 21.06 12.21 5.93
N LEU A 100 20.26 12.23 7.00
CA LEU A 100 20.32 13.27 8.03
C LEU A 100 21.69 13.31 8.72
N ALA A 101 22.25 12.16 9.09
CA ALA A 101 23.59 12.08 9.67
C ALA A 101 24.67 12.58 8.68
N LEU A 102 24.53 12.24 7.40
CA LEU A 102 25.50 12.61 6.37
C LEU A 102 25.40 14.09 5.96
N ALA A 103 24.21 14.70 6.03
CA ALA A 103 23.97 16.10 5.66
C ALA A 103 24.79 17.09 6.49
N VAL A 104 25.23 16.71 7.69
CA VAL A 104 26.12 17.53 8.54
C VAL A 104 27.51 17.71 7.90
N HIS A 105 27.96 16.73 7.11
CA HIS A 105 29.33 16.69 6.58
C HIS A 105 29.39 16.81 5.04
N SER A 106 28.26 16.78 4.35
CA SER A 106 28.22 16.69 2.88
C SER A 106 27.15 17.60 2.29
N TRP A 107 27.57 18.60 1.53
CA TRP A 107 26.67 19.57 0.89
C TRP A 107 25.67 18.91 -0.08
N TRP A 108 26.09 17.84 -0.78
CA TRP A 108 25.19 17.11 -1.68
C TRP A 108 24.11 16.34 -0.90
N ALA A 109 24.45 15.82 0.28
CA ALA A 109 23.50 15.13 1.17
C ALA A 109 22.50 16.14 1.75
N LEU A 110 22.96 17.34 2.10
CA LEU A 110 22.10 18.45 2.49
C LEU A 110 21.15 18.86 1.34
N GLY A 111 21.66 18.98 0.12
CA GLY A 111 20.84 19.28 -1.06
C GLY A 111 19.76 18.23 -1.32
N LEU A 112 20.10 16.95 -1.20
CA LEU A 112 19.14 15.85 -1.33
C LEU A 112 18.09 15.88 -0.21
N LEU A 113 18.51 16.14 1.04
CA LEU A 113 17.60 16.29 2.17
C LEU A 113 16.63 17.45 1.97
N ALA A 114 17.10 18.60 1.47
CA ALA A 114 16.27 19.75 1.14
C ALA A 114 15.24 19.41 0.04
N ALA A 115 15.65 18.67 -0.99
CA ALA A 115 14.74 18.21 -2.05
C ALA A 115 13.65 17.26 -1.51
N LEU A 116 14.00 16.32 -0.63
CA LEU A 116 13.04 15.45 0.06
C LEU A 116 12.10 16.25 0.98
N GLY A 117 12.63 17.26 1.67
CA GLY A 117 11.85 18.20 2.48
C GLY A 117 10.83 18.97 1.63
N ALA A 118 11.25 19.48 0.47
CA ALA A 118 10.37 20.16 -0.48
C ALA A 118 9.28 19.22 -1.01
N LEU A 119 9.61 17.96 -1.34
CA LEU A 119 8.64 16.95 -1.73
C LEU A 119 7.61 16.68 -0.62
N GLY A 120 8.08 16.58 0.63
CA GLY A 120 7.23 16.45 1.81
C GLY A 120 6.30 17.65 2.00
N ALA A 121 6.81 18.87 1.82
CA ALA A 121 6.02 20.09 1.91
C ALA A 121 4.92 20.15 0.83
N LEU A 122 5.24 19.80 -0.43
CA LEU A 122 4.25 19.71 -1.51
C LEU A 122 3.15 18.68 -1.18
N ALA A 123 3.54 17.53 -0.62
CA ALA A 123 2.58 16.52 -0.17
C ALA A 123 1.71 17.00 1.00
N ALA A 124 2.24 17.80 1.92
CA ALA A 124 1.48 18.40 3.02
C ALA A 124 0.47 19.44 2.51
N ILE A 125 0.89 20.33 1.60
CA ILE A 125 0.00 21.30 0.94
C ILE A 125 -1.15 20.57 0.21
N ALA A 126 -0.81 19.50 -0.52
CA ALA A 126 -1.77 18.64 -1.18
C ALA A 126 -2.75 17.96 -0.20
N TRP A 127 -2.30 17.61 1.01
CA TRP A 127 -3.14 17.02 2.06
C TRP A 127 -4.11 18.01 2.69
N MET A 128 -3.75 19.29 2.78
CA MET A 128 -4.59 20.34 3.34
C MET A 128 -5.76 20.72 2.43
N ARG A 129 -5.68 20.40 1.12
CA ARG A 129 -6.72 20.73 0.14
C ARG A 129 -8.08 20.07 0.46
N PRO A 130 -9.21 20.76 0.24
CA PRO A 130 -10.54 20.21 0.44
C PRO A 130 -10.77 18.92 -0.35
N ASP A 131 -11.57 18.01 0.21
CA ASP A 131 -12.01 16.83 -0.51
C ASP A 131 -13.00 17.26 -1.61
N GLY A 132 -12.77 16.85 -2.86
CA GLY A 132 -13.65 17.13 -4.00
C GLY A 132 -12.99 17.93 -5.13
N GLU A 133 -11.91 18.65 -4.85
CA GLU A 133 -11.11 19.31 -5.88
C GLU A 133 -10.06 18.36 -6.48
N PRO A 134 -9.87 18.34 -7.80
CA PRO A 134 -8.78 17.60 -8.41
C PRO A 134 -7.44 18.23 -8.02
N LEU A 135 -6.47 17.40 -7.64
CA LEU A 135 -5.12 17.90 -7.37
C LEU A 135 -4.46 18.37 -8.69
N PRO A 136 -3.82 19.56 -8.69
CA PRO A 136 -2.92 19.95 -9.78
C PRO A 136 -1.86 18.88 -10.02
N ARG A 137 -1.49 18.63 -11.27
CA ARG A 137 -0.54 17.56 -11.65
C ARG A 137 0.77 17.61 -10.87
N LEU A 138 1.29 18.82 -10.62
CA LEU A 138 2.53 19.05 -9.88
C LEU A 138 2.45 18.62 -8.41
N LEU A 139 1.27 18.73 -7.79
CA LEU A 139 1.03 18.30 -6.41
C LEU A 139 0.63 16.82 -6.32
N ALA A 140 -0.03 16.29 -7.36
CA ALA A 140 -0.54 14.94 -7.37
C ALA A 140 0.59 13.91 -7.18
N LEU A 141 1.67 14.00 -7.95
CA LEU A 141 2.74 13.00 -7.89
C LEU A 141 3.42 12.94 -6.51
N PRO A 142 3.95 14.05 -5.95
CA PRO A 142 4.49 14.08 -4.59
C PRO A 142 3.50 13.53 -3.55
N ALA A 143 2.25 13.98 -3.62
CA ALA A 143 1.22 13.61 -2.67
C ALA A 143 0.92 12.11 -2.69
N TYR A 144 0.73 11.51 -3.87
CA TYR A 144 0.42 10.08 -3.98
C TYR A 144 1.60 9.18 -3.59
N VAL A 145 2.84 9.63 -3.85
CA VAL A 145 4.06 8.91 -3.44
C VAL A 145 4.20 8.95 -1.91
N VAL A 146 4.15 10.13 -1.29
CA VAL A 146 4.29 10.28 0.16
C VAL A 146 3.13 9.60 0.89
N ALA A 147 1.88 9.92 0.54
CA ALA A 147 0.70 9.31 1.18
C ALA A 147 0.66 7.79 0.98
N GLY A 148 1.17 7.28 -0.15
CA GLY A 148 1.29 5.85 -0.40
C GLY A 148 2.26 5.16 0.55
N ASN A 149 3.45 5.73 0.75
CA ASN A 149 4.45 5.19 1.68
C ASN A 149 3.98 5.30 3.15
N VAL A 150 3.39 6.43 3.53
CA VAL A 150 2.80 6.61 4.86
C VAL A 150 1.67 5.60 5.11
N ALA A 151 0.84 5.31 4.10
CA ALA A 151 -0.23 4.32 4.23
C ALA A 151 0.30 2.91 4.51
N VAL A 152 1.44 2.53 3.91
CA VAL A 152 2.08 1.23 4.17
C VAL A 152 2.64 1.18 5.59
N LEU A 153 3.34 2.22 6.05
CA LEU A 153 3.86 2.30 7.43
C LEU A 153 2.72 2.22 8.45
N HIS A 154 1.65 2.99 8.23
CA HIS A 154 0.46 2.93 9.08
C HIS A 154 -0.18 1.53 9.08
N ALA A 155 -0.24 0.86 7.92
CA ALA A 155 -0.78 -0.49 7.86
C ALA A 155 0.05 -1.51 8.66
N TRP A 156 1.39 -1.39 8.67
CA TRP A 156 2.27 -2.19 9.52
C TRP A 156 2.02 -1.94 11.01
N LEU A 157 1.95 -0.66 11.42
CA LEU A 157 1.67 -0.30 12.81
C LEU A 157 0.33 -0.89 13.29
N ARG A 158 -0.70 -0.87 12.44
CA ARG A 158 -1.99 -1.50 12.75
C ARG A 158 -1.87 -3.00 12.94
N LEU A 159 -1.19 -3.69 12.01
CA LEU A 159 -1.00 -5.13 12.08
C LEU A 159 -0.25 -5.53 13.36
N LEU A 160 0.85 -4.85 13.67
CA LEU A 160 1.67 -5.10 14.85
C LEU A 160 0.90 -4.80 16.15
N ALA A 161 0.02 -3.79 16.14
CA ALA A 161 -0.86 -3.48 17.26
C ALA A 161 -2.09 -4.41 17.36
N GLY A 162 -2.18 -5.47 16.53
CA GLY A 162 -3.34 -6.38 16.51
C GLY A 162 -4.65 -5.72 16.08
N ARG A 163 -4.61 -4.54 15.45
CA ARG A 163 -5.80 -3.78 15.07
C ARG A 163 -6.30 -4.27 13.70
N PRO A 164 -7.53 -4.78 13.59
CA PRO A 164 -8.07 -5.23 12.32
C PRO A 164 -8.15 -4.07 11.33
N ALA A 165 -8.24 -4.37 10.03
CA ALA A 165 -8.43 -3.35 9.01
C ALA A 165 -9.75 -2.58 9.25
N PRO A 166 -9.80 -1.27 8.94
CA PRO A 166 -11.04 -0.51 9.09
C PRO A 166 -12.10 -1.11 8.17
N VAL A 167 -13.32 -1.31 8.71
CA VAL A 167 -14.47 -1.81 7.95
C VAL A 167 -14.72 -0.89 6.76
N TRP A 168 -15.11 -1.48 5.62
CA TRP A 168 -15.45 -0.70 4.45
C TRP A 168 -16.76 0.05 4.70
N GLU A 169 -16.67 1.37 4.88
CA GLU A 169 -17.83 2.24 4.77
C GLU A 169 -18.08 2.53 3.29
N PRO A 170 -19.30 2.26 2.78
CA PRO A 170 -19.68 2.66 1.44
C PRO A 170 -19.51 4.17 1.28
N THR A 171 -18.76 4.61 0.26
CA THR A 171 -18.82 6.00 -0.17
C THR A 171 -20.26 6.31 -0.56
N ARG A 172 -20.88 7.31 0.07
CA ARG A 172 -22.22 7.80 -0.31
C ARG A 172 -22.17 8.15 -1.79
N ARG A 173 -22.82 7.35 -2.61
CA ARG A 173 -23.02 7.65 -4.03
C ARG A 173 -24.14 8.70 -4.05
N GLY A 174 -23.88 9.89 -4.58
CA GLY A 174 -24.97 10.80 -4.92
C GLY A 174 -25.93 10.04 -5.84
N ALA A 175 -27.24 10.17 -5.60
CA ALA A 175 -28.24 9.61 -6.50
C ALA A 175 -27.90 10.09 -7.92
N ALA A 176 -27.78 9.17 -8.86
CA ALA A 176 -27.76 9.52 -10.27
C ALA A 176 -29.12 10.18 -10.54
N GLY A 177 -29.11 11.49 -10.73
CA GLY A 177 -30.23 12.24 -11.31
C GLY A 177 -30.21 12.12 -12.83
#